data_AF-A0A842WFB1-F1
#
_entry.id   AF-A0A842WFB1-F1
#
_cell.length_a   1.000
_cell.length_b   1.000
_cell.length_c   1.000
_cell.angle_alpha   90.00
_cell.angle_beta   90.00
_cell.angle_gamma   90.00
#
_symmetry.space_group_name_H-M   'P 1'
#
loop_
_entity.id
_entity.type
_entity.pdbx_description
1 polymer ?
#
loop_
_entity_poly.entity_id
_entity_poly.type
_entity_poly.pdbx_seq_one_letter_code
_entity_poly.pdbx_strand_id
1 'polypeptide(L)'
;MKPAEAIRGMGIFTIAMMLNLGAVMAQSSGAQSAKEVICNVLSNIHWLLYSISGGVAVLVVTIQGLKWIGSAEDPALRKAAKSGIIHAFVGLILVQSAIWIISMTTIGTCGITNP
;
A
#
# COMPACT_ATOMS: atom_id res chain seq x y z
N MET A 1 41.72 -3.44 -41.60
CA MET A 1 40.35 -3.06 -41.18
C MET A 1 39.99 -1.78 -41.91
N LYS A 2 38.90 -1.76 -42.69
CA LYS A 2 38.62 -0.74 -43.70
C LYS A 2 37.94 0.47 -43.02
N PRO A 3 38.53 1.68 -43.05
CA PRO A 3 38.07 2.82 -42.23
C PRO A 3 36.66 3.32 -42.57
N ALA A 4 36.12 2.93 -43.72
CA ALA A 4 34.78 3.31 -44.16
C ALA A 4 33.64 2.62 -43.36
N GLU A 5 33.88 1.46 -42.76
CA GLU A 5 32.85 0.70 -42.03
C GLU A 5 32.65 1.25 -40.61
N ALA A 6 33.72 1.73 -39.97
CA ALA A 6 33.69 2.28 -38.60
C ALA A 6 32.92 3.61 -38.52
N ILE A 7 33.03 4.46 -39.55
CA ILE A 7 32.33 5.76 -39.61
C ILE A 7 30.82 5.55 -39.81
N ARG A 8 30.41 4.50 -40.54
CA ARG A 8 29.00 4.14 -40.73
C ARG A 8 28.35 3.62 -39.44
N GLY A 9 29.09 2.84 -38.65
CA GLY A 9 28.62 2.37 -37.35
C GLY A 9 28.42 3.49 -36.33
N MET A 10 29.32 4.48 -36.30
CA MET A 10 29.24 5.60 -35.37
C MET A 10 28.05 6.54 -35.65
N GLY A 11 27.68 6.73 -36.92
CA GLY A 11 26.52 7.55 -37.30
C GLY A 11 25.17 6.91 -36.94
N ILE A 12 25.06 5.58 -36.99
CA ILE A 12 23.83 4.87 -36.61
C ILE A 12 23.64 4.90 -35.09
N PHE A 13 24.73 4.79 -34.33
CA PHE A 13 24.68 4.83 -32.87
C PHE A 13 24.21 6.18 -32.31
N THR A 14 24.67 7.30 -32.88
CA THR A 14 24.24 8.63 -32.43
C THR A 14 22.77 8.91 -32.74
N ILE A 15 22.28 8.49 -33.91
CA ILE A 15 20.85 8.61 -34.27
C ILE A 15 19.99 7.73 -33.35
N ALA A 16 20.41 6.49 -33.07
CA ALA A 16 19.71 5.60 -32.15
C ALA A 16 19.66 6.18 -30.72
N MET A 17 20.75 6.81 -30.27
CA MET A 17 20.80 7.45 -28.95
C MET A 17 19.87 8.68 -28.86
N MET A 18 19.77 9.48 -29.94
CA MET A 18 18.83 10.60 -30.02
C MET A 18 17.36 10.17 -30.02
N LEU A 19 17.03 9.06 -30.68
CA LEU A 19 15.66 8.52 -30.68
C LEU A 19 15.22 7.99 -29.30
N ASN A 20 16.13 7.35 -28.55
CA ASN A 20 15.83 6.88 -27.20
C ASN A 20 15.69 8.05 -26.21
N LEU A 21 16.44 9.15 -26.40
CA LEU A 21 16.29 10.36 -25.58
C LEU A 21 14.92 11.03 -25.79
N GLY A 22 14.42 11.07 -27.03
CA GLY A 22 13.09 11.62 -27.34
C GLY A 22 11.94 10.83 -26.69
N ALA A 23 12.07 9.51 -26.59
CA ALA A 23 11.08 8.67 -25.90
C ALA A 23 11.04 8.91 -24.38
N VAL A 24 12.18 9.23 -23.75
CA VAL A 24 12.26 9.53 -22.31
C VAL A 24 11.62 10.88 -21.97
N MET A 25 11.70 11.88 -22.86
CA MET A 25 11.14 13.22 -22.62
C MET A 25 9.62 13.31 -22.81
N ALA A 26 9.01 12.40 -23.57
CA ALA A 26 7.56 12.36 -23.79
C ALA A 26 6.75 11.96 -22.54
N GLN A 27 7.41 11.55 -21.45
CA GLN A 27 6.76 10.99 -20.27
C GLN A 27 6.48 12.02 -19.15
N SER A 28 6.96 13.26 -19.26
CA SER A 28 6.85 14.21 -18.14
C SER A 28 6.13 15.50 -18.52
N SER A 29 5.00 15.76 -17.85
CA SER A 29 4.72 17.00 -17.11
C SER A 29 3.24 17.23 -16.77
N GLY A 30 2.29 16.61 -17.51
CA GLY A 30 0.84 16.79 -17.26
C GLY A 30 0.16 15.66 -16.48
N ALA A 31 0.40 14.40 -16.86
CA ALA A 31 -0.25 13.24 -16.23
C ALA A 31 0.41 12.79 -14.92
N GLN A 32 1.67 13.18 -14.68
CA GLN A 32 2.37 12.85 -13.43
C GLN A 32 1.93 13.75 -12.28
N SER A 33 1.71 15.06 -12.49
CA SER A 33 1.43 16.03 -11.44
C SER A 33 0.09 15.80 -10.72
N ALA A 34 -0.99 15.48 -11.45
CA ALA A 34 -2.28 15.15 -10.82
C ALA A 34 -2.23 13.78 -10.11
N LYS A 35 -1.57 12.80 -10.72
CA LYS A 35 -1.38 11.46 -10.15
C LYS A 35 -0.57 11.53 -8.85
N GLU A 36 0.52 12.28 -8.81
CA GLU A 36 1.36 12.49 -7.62
C GLU A 36 0.56 13.03 -6.44
N VAL A 37 -0.27 14.06 -6.68
CA VAL A 37 -1.08 14.70 -5.64
C VAL A 37 -2.13 13.73 -5.10
N ILE A 38 -2.83 13.02 -5.99
CA ILE A 38 -3.82 12.01 -5.59
C ILE A 38 -3.16 10.89 -4.78
N CYS A 39 -1.98 10.43 -5.21
CA CYS A 39 -1.24 9.37 -4.51
C CYS A 39 -0.76 9.82 -3.13
N ASN A 40 -0.29 11.06 -3.00
CA ASN A 40 0.15 11.59 -1.71
C ASN A 40 -1.03 11.75 -0.74
N VAL A 41 -2.17 12.27 -1.22
CA VAL A 41 -3.39 12.38 -0.38
C VAL A 41 -3.91 11.00 0.02
N LEU A 42 -3.99 10.05 -0.92
CA LEU A 42 -4.47 8.70 -0.65
C LEU A 42 -3.57 7.94 0.33
N SER A 43 -2.24 8.07 0.18
CA SER A 43 -1.26 7.46 1.08
C SER A 43 -1.38 8.02 2.51
N ASN A 44 -1.47 9.35 2.65
CA ASN A 44 -1.64 9.99 3.95
C ASN A 44 -2.94 9.56 4.64
N ILE A 45 -4.06 9.53 3.91
CA ILE A 45 -5.35 9.10 4.46
C ILE A 45 -5.31 7.61 4.85
N HIS A 46 -4.71 6.76 4.01
CA HIS A 46 -4.57 5.33 4.30
C HIS A 46 -3.77 5.09 5.59
N TRP A 47 -2.61 5.74 5.72
CA TRP A 47 -1.76 5.58 6.90
C TRP A 47 -2.46 6.05 8.17
N LEU A 48 -3.18 7.18 8.11
CA LEU A 48 -3.94 7.71 9.23
C LEU A 48 -5.06 6.74 9.65
N LEU A 49 -5.87 6.25 8.72
CA LEU A 49 -6.95 5.30 9.02
C LEU A 49 -6.41 3.99 9.58
N TYR A 50 -5.28 3.50 9.05
CA TYR A 50 -4.64 2.28 9.55
C TYR A 50 -4.16 2.45 11.00
N SER A 51 -3.53 3.58 11.33
CA SER A 51 -3.04 3.85 12.68
C SER A 51 -4.17 3.87 13.72
N ILE A 52 -5.30 4.50 13.39
CA ILE A 52 -6.47 4.59 14.27
C ILE A 52 -7.12 3.21 14.41
N SER A 53 -7.31 2.49 13.30
CA SER A 53 -7.92 1.16 13.30
C SER A 53 -7.09 0.15 14.11
N GLY A 54 -5.76 0.16 13.95
CA GLY A 54 -4.84 -0.65 14.74
C GLY A 54 -4.92 -0.34 16.23
N GLY A 55 -4.95 0.95 16.60
CA GLY A 55 -5.08 1.37 18.00
C GLY A 55 -6.39 0.91 18.65
N VAL A 56 -7.51 1.09 17.95
CA VAL A 56 -8.83 0.64 18.43
C VAL A 56 -8.89 -0.89 18.54
N ALA A 57 -8.33 -1.60 17.57
CA ALA A 57 -8.29 -3.06 17.60
C ALA A 57 -7.54 -3.60 18.83
N VAL A 58 -6.37 -3.03 19.15
CA VAL A 58 -5.60 -3.40 20.34
C VAL A 58 -6.40 -3.16 21.62
N LEU A 59 -7.05 -1.99 21.73
CA LEU A 59 -7.89 -1.62 22.88
C LEU A 59 -9.05 -2.60 23.10
N VAL A 60 -9.78 -2.92 22.04
CA VAL A 60 -10.91 -3.86 22.11
C VAL A 60 -10.44 -5.26 22.50
N VAL A 61 -9.33 -5.74 21.92
CA VAL A 61 -8.76 -7.05 22.24
C VAL A 61 -8.30 -7.10 23.70
N THR A 62 -7.65 -6.05 24.21
CA THR A 62 -7.20 -6.02 25.62
C THR A 62 -8.37 -5.99 26.60
N ILE A 63 -9.39 -5.15 26.37
CA ILE A 63 -10.57 -5.08 27.24
C ILE A 63 -11.29 -6.43 27.31
N GLN A 64 -11.49 -7.07 26.16
CA GLN A 64 -12.21 -8.35 26.11
C GLN A 64 -11.35 -9.51 26.62
N GLY A 65 -10.03 -9.46 26.43
CA GLY A 65 -9.08 -10.40 26.99
C GLY A 65 -9.03 -10.33 28.53
N LEU A 66 -8.95 -9.13 29.10
CA LEU A 66 -9.01 -8.92 30.55
C LEU A 66 -10.33 -9.39 31.14
N LYS A 67 -11.45 -9.10 30.47
CA LYS A 67 -12.78 -9.56 30.90
C LYS A 67 -12.90 -11.09 30.87
N TRP A 68 -12.27 -11.76 29.91
CA TRP A 68 -12.26 -13.22 29.83
C TRP A 68 -11.45 -13.87 30.95
N ILE A 69 -10.28 -13.33 31.29
CA ILE A 69 -9.43 -13.82 32.37
C ILE A 69 -10.08 -13.57 33.74
N GLY A 70 -10.67 -12.39 33.95
CA GLY A 70 -11.30 -12.02 35.23
C GLY A 70 -12.64 -12.71 35.52
N SER A 71 -13.33 -13.25 34.50
CA SER A 71 -14.65 -13.89 34.66
C SER A 71 -14.57 -15.36 35.10
N ALA A 72 -13.62 -15.72 35.97
CA ALA A 72 -13.30 -17.11 36.29
C ALA A 72 -14.46 -17.94 36.87
N GLU A 73 -15.46 -17.30 37.50
CA GLU A 73 -16.48 -17.98 38.32
C GLU A 73 -17.93 -17.82 37.81
N ASP A 74 -18.19 -16.95 36.83
CA ASP A 74 -19.55 -16.72 36.30
C ASP A 74 -19.69 -17.20 34.83
N PRO A 75 -20.46 -18.29 34.57
CA PRO A 75 -20.64 -18.84 33.23
C PRO A 75 -21.37 -17.88 32.28
N ALA A 76 -22.19 -16.95 32.78
CA ALA A 76 -22.86 -15.96 31.94
C ALA A 76 -21.86 -14.93 31.41
N LEU A 77 -20.95 -14.46 32.26
CA LEU A 77 -19.88 -13.52 31.88
C LEU A 77 -18.87 -14.14 30.94
N ARG A 78 -18.56 -15.43 31.08
CA ARG A 78 -17.72 -16.18 30.13
C ARG A 78 -18.34 -16.29 28.74
N LYS A 79 -19.65 -16.53 28.64
CA LYS A 79 -20.34 -16.64 27.34
C LYS A 79 -20.40 -15.28 26.62
N ALA A 80 -20.64 -14.21 27.37
CA ALA A 80 -20.59 -12.84 26.88
C ALA A 80 -19.17 -12.41 26.46
N ALA A 81 -18.14 -12.79 27.21
CA ALA A 81 -16.74 -12.52 26.86
C ALA A 81 -16.31 -13.27 25.58
N LYS A 82 -16.72 -14.53 25.41
CA LYS A 82 -16.45 -15.30 24.17
C LYS A 82 -17.09 -14.64 22.93
N SER A 83 -18.35 -14.24 23.02
CA SER A 83 -19.01 -13.52 21.92
C SER A 83 -18.28 -12.21 21.62
N GLY A 84 -17.88 -11.47 22.67
CA GLY A 84 -17.14 -10.24 22.55
C GLY A 84 -15.77 -10.38 21.86
N ILE A 85 -15.04 -11.44 22.14
CA ILE A 85 -13.77 -11.77 21.48
C ILE A 85 -14.00 -12.11 20.00
N ILE A 86 -15.04 -12.88 19.67
CA ILE A 86 -15.36 -13.22 18.27
C ILE A 86 -15.65 -11.96 17.46
N HIS A 87 -16.44 -11.02 17.99
CA HIS A 87 -16.72 -9.76 17.30
C HIS A 87 -15.46 -8.90 17.11
N ALA A 88 -14.55 -8.89 18.09
CA ALA A 88 -13.25 -8.23 17.96
C ALA A 88 -12.40 -8.84 16.83
N PHE A 89 -12.37 -10.18 16.73
CA PHE A 89 -11.67 -10.88 15.66
C PHE A 89 -12.30 -10.63 14.28
N VAL A 90 -13.63 -10.60 14.17
CA VAL A 90 -14.32 -10.27 12.92
C VAL A 90 -13.96 -8.86 12.45
N GLY A 91 -13.92 -7.89 13.37
CA GLY A 91 -13.45 -6.54 13.07
C GLY A 91 -11.99 -6.51 12.58
N LEU A 92 -11.11 -7.25 13.26
CA LEU A 92 -9.70 -7.35 12.87
C LEU A 92 -9.53 -7.96 11.47
N ILE A 93 -10.28 -9.02 11.16
CA ILE A 93 -10.27 -9.69 9.85
C ILE A 93 -10.77 -8.75 8.76
N LEU A 94 -11.83 -7.97 9.00
CA LEU A 94 -12.35 -7.01 8.02
C LEU A 94 -11.33 -5.93 7.67
N VAL A 95 -10.66 -5.36 8.68
CA VAL A 95 -9.58 -4.37 8.46
C VAL A 95 -8.43 -5.00 7.67
N GLN A 96 -8.01 -6.22 8.04
CA GLN A 96 -6.96 -6.94 7.34
C GLN A 96 -7.32 -7.19 5.87
N SER A 97 -8.58 -7.52 5.60
CA SER A 97 -9.12 -7.74 4.25
C SER A 97 -9.08 -6.46 3.41
N ALA A 98 -9.46 -5.32 4.00
CA ALA A 98 -9.44 -4.03 3.32
C ALA A 98 -8.02 -3.63 2.88
N ILE A 99 -7.01 -3.90 3.70
CA ILE A 99 -5.60 -3.59 3.38
C ILE A 99 -5.13 -4.42 2.17
N TRP A 100 -5.51 -5.69 2.12
CA TRP A 100 -5.21 -6.55 0.98
C TRP A 100 -5.75 -5.98 -0.34
N ILE A 101 -6.99 -5.48 -0.32
CA ILE A 101 -7.65 -4.88 -1.48
C ILE A 101 -6.97 -3.56 -1.89
N ILE A 102 -6.66 -2.70 -0.92
CA ILE A 102 -6.00 -1.42 -1.19
C ILE A 102 -4.59 -1.64 -1.74
N SER A 103 -3.83 -2.56 -1.14
CA SER A 103 -2.49 -2.93 -1.60
C SER A 103 -2.53 -3.37 -3.06
N MET A 104 -3.43 -4.30 -3.41
CA MET A 104 -3.59 -4.81 -4.77
C MET A 104 -3.98 -3.72 -5.79
N THR A 105 -4.80 -2.75 -5.40
CA THR A 105 -5.28 -1.68 -6.29
C THR A 105 -4.23 -0.59 -6.51
N THR A 106 -3.34 -0.38 -5.54
CA THR A 106 -2.40 0.74 -5.55
C THR A 106 -1.14 0.43 -6.37
N ILE A 107 -0.79 -0.85 -6.58
CA ILE A 107 0.42 -1.32 -7.31
C ILE A 107 0.48 -0.81 -8.77
N GLY A 108 -0.66 -0.47 -9.39
CA GLY A 108 -0.73 0.01 -10.77
C GLY A 108 -0.98 1.52 -10.94
N THR A 109 -1.47 2.21 -9.90
CA THR A 109 -2.02 3.58 -10.01
C THR A 109 -1.18 4.62 -9.26
N CYS A 110 -0.46 4.23 -8.24
CA CYS A 110 0.49 5.06 -7.53
C CYS A 110 1.75 4.23 -7.38
N GLY A 111 2.84 4.61 -8.04
CA GLY A 111 4.11 3.91 -7.87
C GLY A 111 4.52 4.09 -6.42
N ILE A 112 4.15 3.14 -5.55
CA ILE A 112 4.60 3.07 -4.18
C ILE A 112 6.08 2.69 -4.26
N THR A 113 6.92 3.69 -4.54
CA THR A 113 8.26 3.71 -3.97
C THR A 113 8.03 4.03 -2.50
N ASN A 114 7.86 2.95 -1.75
CA ASN A 114 8.18 2.95 -0.34
C ASN A 114 9.60 3.55 -0.20
N PRO A 115 9.90 4.39 0.79
CA PRO A 115 11.29 4.41 1.27
C PRO A 115 11.73 2.99 1.66
#